data_AF-A0A0R2TWL8-F1
#
_entry.id   AF-A0A0R2TWL8-F1
#
_cell.length_a   1.000
_cell.length_b   1.000
_cell.length_c   1.000
_cell.angle_alpha   90.00
_cell.angle_beta   90.00
_cell.angle_gamma   90.00
#
_symmetry.space_group_name_H-M   'P 1'
#
loop_
_entity.id
_entity.type
_entity.pdbx_description
1 polymer ?
#
loop_
_entity_poly.entity_id
_entity_poly.type
_entity_poly.pdbx_seq_one_letter_code
_entity_poly.pdbx_strand_id
1 'polypeptide(L)'
;MTEGNDAPQTPDRTYNLGTQFEMTVATGVEMTARLDWQRVGEMAFHTLQGQETPTIWQVFYPGVPIAQNFSKATRDAYDTLNLRVSFDAENWGVTLWGRNITDERYLEEVIPAPEFGGSFIHPGAKDSYGIDFNYRF
;
A
#
# COMPACT_ATOMS: atom_id res chain seq x y z
N MET A 1 10.76 -11.11 26.02
CA MET A 1 10.56 -12.33 25.21
C MET A 1 9.84 -11.91 23.94
N THR A 2 10.54 -11.94 22.81
CA THR A 2 10.03 -11.69 21.44
C THR A 2 10.42 -12.83 20.50
N GLU A 3 10.81 -13.97 21.08
CA GLU A 3 11.25 -15.15 20.34
C GLU A 3 10.07 -15.77 19.59
N GLY A 4 10.22 -15.96 18.27
CA GLY A 4 9.19 -16.53 17.40
C GLY A 4 8.15 -15.55 16.85
N ASN A 5 8.26 -14.25 17.18
CA ASN A 5 7.40 -13.20 16.62
C ASN A 5 7.88 -12.78 15.22
N ASP A 6 6.98 -12.24 14.41
CA ASP A 6 7.31 -11.74 13.06
C ASP A 6 8.20 -10.49 13.14
N ALA A 7 9.09 -10.33 12.16
CA ALA A 7 9.90 -9.13 12.05
C ALA A 7 8.98 -7.92 11.77
N PRO A 8 9.02 -6.85 12.59
CA PRO A 8 8.16 -5.69 12.38
C PRO A 8 8.55 -4.95 11.09
N GLN A 9 7.58 -4.24 10.53
CA GLN A 9 7.69 -3.44 9.29
C GLN A 9 8.22 -4.23 8.09
N THR A 10 8.06 -5.55 8.11
CA THR A 10 8.50 -6.45 7.05
C THR A 10 7.28 -7.26 6.61
N PRO A 11 6.82 -7.14 5.35
CA PRO A 11 5.75 -8.00 4.86
C PRO A 11 6.26 -9.45 4.83
N ASP A 12 5.38 -10.41 5.12
CA ASP A 12 5.74 -11.82 5.01
C ASP A 12 6.16 -12.20 3.57
N ARG A 13 5.42 -11.68 2.58
CA ARG A 13 5.62 -11.90 1.15
C ARG A 13 5.15 -10.70 0.34
N THR A 14 5.86 -10.42 -0.74
CA THR A 14 5.47 -9.39 -1.71
C THR A 14 5.54 -9.97 -3.11
N TYR A 15 4.51 -9.70 -3.92
CA TYR A 15 4.42 -10.14 -5.31
C TYR A 15 4.15 -8.95 -6.22
N ASN A 16 4.75 -8.96 -7.41
CA ASN A 16 4.50 -7.97 -8.45
C ASN A 16 4.39 -8.68 -9.80
N LEU A 17 3.40 -8.31 -10.60
CA LEU A 17 3.21 -8.82 -11.96
C LEU A 17 2.83 -7.67 -12.88
N GLY A 18 3.59 -7.48 -13.96
CA GLY A 18 3.29 -6.50 -15.00
C GLY A 18 3.13 -7.18 -16.35
N THR A 19 2.09 -6.79 -17.10
CA THR A 19 1.85 -7.26 -18.48
C THR A 19 1.67 -6.08 -19.42
N GLN A 20 2.27 -6.16 -20.61
CA GLN A 20 2.19 -5.12 -21.64
C GLN A 20 1.81 -5.75 -22.99
N PHE A 21 0.92 -5.08 -23.71
CA PHE A 21 0.45 -5.45 -25.03
C PHE A 21 0.60 -4.27 -25.96
N GLU A 22 1.11 -4.52 -27.16
CA GLU A 22 1.30 -3.53 -28.21
C GLU A 22 0.58 -4.00 -29.47
N MET A 23 -0.15 -3.10 -30.13
CA MET A 23 -0.79 -3.39 -31.41
C MET A 23 -1.03 -2.13 -32.22
N THR A 24 -0.89 -2.24 -33.54
CA THR A 24 -1.35 -1.23 -34.48
C THR A 24 -2.87 -1.24 -34.54
N VAL A 25 -3.52 -0.14 -34.15
CA VAL A 25 -4.99 -0.04 -34.12
C VAL A 25 -5.56 0.71 -35.32
N ALA A 26 -4.74 1.55 -35.96
CA ALA A 26 -5.05 2.26 -37.20
C ALA A 26 -3.77 2.59 -37.96
N THR A 27 -3.90 3.04 -39.21
CA THR A 27 -2.74 3.49 -39.99
C THR A 27 -2.00 4.61 -39.26
N GLY A 28 -0.75 4.33 -38.87
CA GLY A 28 0.12 5.28 -38.16
C GLY A 28 -0.26 5.51 -36.70
N VAL A 29 -1.06 4.63 -36.08
CA VAL A 29 -1.40 4.70 -34.65
C VAL A 29 -1.14 3.36 -33.97
N GLU A 30 -0.22 3.38 -33.00
CA GLU A 30 0.11 2.25 -32.14
C GLU A 30 -0.60 2.39 -30.80
N MET A 31 -1.17 1.31 -30.30
CA MET A 31 -1.73 1.23 -28.96
C MET A 31 -0.80 0.41 -28.07
N THR A 32 -0.48 0.93 -26.88
CA THR A 32 0.16 0.18 -25.80
C THR A 32 -0.77 0.09 -24.60
N ALA A 33 -1.11 -1.12 -24.15
CA ALA A 33 -1.87 -1.35 -22.92
C ALA A 33 -0.98 -2.04 -21.89
N ARG A 34 -0.98 -1.54 -20.66
CA ARG A 34 -0.20 -2.07 -19.54
C ARG A 34 -1.09 -2.26 -18.31
N LEU A 35 -0.97 -3.42 -17.68
CA LEU A 35 -1.58 -3.76 -16.41
C LEU A 35 -0.48 -4.10 -15.41
N ASP A 36 -0.53 -3.51 -14.21
CA ASP A 36 0.42 -3.78 -13.13
C ASP A 36 -0.33 -4.16 -11.86
N TRP A 37 -0.10 -5.38 -11.37
CA TRP A 37 -0.63 -5.87 -10.11
C TRP A 37 0.48 -6.00 -9.07
N GLN A 38 0.20 -5.57 -7.84
CA GLN A 38 1.08 -5.72 -6.70
C GLN A 38 0.30 -6.30 -5.52
N ARG A 39 0.90 -7.25 -4.81
CA ARG A 39 0.42 -7.73 -3.51
C ARG A 39 1.48 -7.49 -2.46
N VAL A 40 1.09 -6.88 -1.36
CA VAL A 40 1.90 -6.78 -0.15
C VAL A 40 1.21 -7.60 0.93
N GLY A 41 1.95 -8.55 1.49
CA GLY A 41 1.43 -9.46 2.49
C GLY A 41 1.19 -8.82 3.85
N GLU A 42 0.76 -9.66 4.79
CA GLU A 42 0.49 -9.22 6.15
C GLU A 42 1.77 -8.70 6.79
N MET A 43 1.64 -7.68 7.64
CA MET A 43 2.77 -7.04 8.27
C MET A 43 2.45 -6.69 9.71
N ALA A 44 3.31 -7.14 10.64
CA ALA A 44 3.36 -6.61 11.99
C ALA A 44 4.14 -5.29 12.03
N PHE A 45 3.78 -4.37 12.91
CA PHE A 45 4.45 -3.08 13.10
C PHE A 45 5.17 -2.98 14.45
N HIS A 46 5.07 -4.01 15.29
CA HIS A 46 5.68 -4.02 16.60
C HIS A 46 6.34 -5.38 16.90
N THR A 47 7.42 -5.37 17.68
CA THR A 47 8.16 -6.58 18.06
C THR A 47 7.42 -7.43 19.09
N LEU A 48 6.61 -6.80 19.94
CA LEU A 48 5.62 -7.48 20.80
C LEU A 48 4.32 -7.68 20.00
N GLN A 49 3.74 -8.87 20.07
CA GLN A 49 2.60 -9.30 19.23
C GLN A 49 1.55 -10.08 20.05
N GLY A 50 1.40 -9.71 21.32
CA GLY A 50 0.48 -10.38 22.25
C GLY A 50 0.93 -10.28 23.70
N GLN A 51 2.18 -9.91 23.94
CA GLN A 51 2.72 -9.59 25.25
C GLN A 51 2.16 -8.24 25.73
N GLU A 52 1.68 -8.20 26.97
CA GLU A 52 1.24 -6.98 27.62
C GLU A 52 2.43 -6.24 28.24
N THR A 53 2.46 -4.91 28.06
CA THR A 53 3.44 -4.04 28.72
C THR A 53 2.76 -2.90 29.46
N PRO A 54 3.40 -2.35 30.51
CA PRO A 54 2.95 -1.11 31.13
C PRO A 54 2.89 0.04 30.12
N THR A 55 2.02 1.02 30.38
CA THR A 55 1.92 2.27 29.61
C THR A 55 2.40 3.45 30.46
N ILE A 56 2.74 4.58 29.83
CA ILE A 56 3.08 5.81 30.55
C ILE A 56 1.94 6.28 31.47
N TRP A 57 0.69 5.89 31.16
CA TRP A 57 -0.49 6.27 31.94
C TRP A 57 -0.46 5.73 33.37
N GLN A 58 0.27 4.64 33.66
CA GLN A 58 0.43 4.14 35.03
C GLN A 58 1.19 5.13 35.93
N VAL A 59 2.02 6.01 35.37
CA VAL A 59 2.67 7.09 36.12
C VAL A 59 1.65 8.13 36.59
N PHE A 60 0.63 8.40 35.76
CA PHE A 60 -0.41 9.39 36.05
C PHE A 60 -1.59 8.82 36.86
N TYR A 61 -1.79 7.50 36.83
CA TYR A 61 -2.86 6.79 37.54
C TYR A 61 -2.31 5.60 38.35
N PRO A 62 -1.61 5.88 39.46
CA PRO A 62 -0.96 4.84 40.25
C PRO A 62 -1.99 3.83 40.82
N GLY A 63 -1.69 2.54 40.66
CA GLY A 63 -2.54 1.43 41.13
C GLY A 63 -3.61 0.98 40.13
N VAL A 64 -3.77 1.67 38.99
CA VAL A 64 -4.66 1.22 37.90
C VAL A 64 -3.83 0.41 36.90
N PRO A 65 -4.18 -0.87 36.63
CA PRO A 65 -3.42 -1.72 35.72
C PRO A 65 -3.71 -1.36 34.25
N ILE A 66 -3.17 -0.25 33.78
CA ILE A 66 -3.30 0.21 32.38
C ILE A 66 -2.17 -0.44 31.56
N ALA A 67 -2.44 -1.63 31.03
CA ALA A 67 -1.54 -2.35 30.13
C ALA A 67 -1.91 -2.10 28.66
N GLN A 68 -0.91 -2.16 27.79
CA GLN A 68 -1.08 -2.13 26.34
C GLN A 68 -0.74 -3.49 25.73
N ASN A 69 -1.40 -3.82 24.62
CA ASN A 69 -1.21 -5.06 23.88
C ASN A 69 -1.13 -4.75 22.37
N PHE A 70 -0.07 -5.23 21.72
CA PHE A 70 0.23 -4.96 20.32
C PHE A 70 -0.18 -6.09 19.35
N SER A 71 -0.99 -7.04 19.78
CA SER A 71 -1.53 -8.10 18.91
C SER A 71 -2.29 -7.57 17.68
N LYS A 72 -2.78 -6.33 17.75
CA LYS A 72 -3.46 -5.64 16.64
C LYS A 72 -2.58 -4.60 15.94
N ALA A 73 -1.30 -4.49 16.30
CA ALA A 73 -0.36 -3.64 15.58
C ALA A 73 0.10 -4.36 14.30
N THR A 74 -0.87 -4.77 13.48
CA THR A 74 -0.69 -5.49 12.23
C THR A 74 -1.56 -4.84 11.15
N ARG A 75 -1.23 -5.09 9.88
CA ARG A 75 -2.06 -4.73 8.73
C ARG A 75 -2.20 -5.97 7.86
N ASP A 76 -3.44 -6.22 7.47
CA ASP A 76 -3.79 -7.29 6.53
C ASP A 76 -3.05 -7.12 5.19
N ALA A 77 -2.90 -8.22 4.48
CA ALA A 77 -2.40 -8.19 3.11
C ALA A 77 -3.34 -7.36 2.22
N TYR A 78 -2.78 -6.65 1.24
CA TYR A 78 -3.55 -5.88 0.26
C TYR A 78 -3.00 -6.04 -1.15
N ASP A 79 -3.86 -5.77 -2.12
CA ASP A 79 -3.57 -5.87 -3.54
C ASP A 79 -3.90 -4.55 -4.25
N THR A 80 -3.00 -4.04 -5.09
CA THR A 80 -3.30 -2.89 -5.97
C THR A 80 -3.20 -3.30 -7.42
N LEU A 81 -4.07 -2.69 -8.25
CA LEU A 81 -4.09 -2.91 -9.68
C LEU A 81 -4.05 -1.56 -10.40
N ASN A 82 -3.10 -1.39 -11.30
CA ASN A 82 -2.96 -0.19 -12.12
C ASN A 82 -3.15 -0.55 -13.59
N LEU A 83 -3.72 0.38 -14.36
CA LEU A 83 -3.96 0.24 -15.79
C LEU A 83 -3.46 1.48 -16.51
N ARG A 84 -2.83 1.29 -17.65
CA ARG A 84 -2.46 2.36 -18.58
C ARG A 84 -2.77 1.93 -20.00
N VAL A 85 -3.39 2.79 -20.79
CA VAL A 85 -3.61 2.60 -22.22
C VAL A 85 -3.15 3.85 -22.95
N SER A 86 -2.19 3.70 -23.85
CA SER A 86 -1.59 4.77 -24.64
C SER A 86 -1.87 4.54 -26.12
N PHE A 87 -2.15 5.62 -26.83
CA PHE A 87 -2.26 5.68 -28.29
C PHE A 87 -1.24 6.69 -28.79
N ASP A 88 -0.32 6.25 -29.64
CA ASP A 88 0.77 7.06 -30.15
C ASP A 88 0.75 7.09 -31.67
N ALA A 89 0.78 8.29 -32.24
CA ALA A 89 0.92 8.55 -33.67
C ALA A 89 2.25 9.25 -33.96
N GLU A 90 2.48 9.71 -35.18
CA GLU A 90 3.73 10.41 -35.53
C GLU A 90 3.97 11.66 -34.66
N ASN A 91 3.00 12.57 -34.62
CA ASN A 91 3.12 13.88 -33.97
C ASN A 91 2.30 14.06 -32.69
N TRP A 92 1.54 13.05 -32.25
CA TRP A 92 0.74 13.15 -31.02
C TRP A 92 0.69 11.83 -30.26
N GLY A 93 0.29 11.91 -29.00
CA GLY A 93 0.01 10.75 -28.16
C GLY A 93 -1.01 11.08 -27.08
N VAL A 94 -1.87 10.11 -26.76
CA VAL A 94 -2.87 10.21 -25.69
C VAL A 94 -2.73 9.00 -24.78
N THR A 95 -2.69 9.21 -23.47
CA THR A 95 -2.64 8.14 -22.48
C THR A 95 -3.77 8.28 -21.48
N LEU A 96 -4.55 7.22 -21.33
CA LEU A 96 -5.49 7.03 -20.22
C LEU A 96 -4.79 6.21 -19.15
N TRP A 97 -4.85 6.64 -17.90
CA TRP A 97 -4.28 5.89 -16.79
C TRP A 97 -5.22 5.82 -15.59
N GLY A 98 -5.11 4.72 -14.85
CA GLY A 98 -5.78 4.48 -13.59
C GLY A 98 -4.81 3.83 -12.59
N ARG A 99 -4.84 4.29 -11.34
CA ARG A 99 -4.10 3.70 -10.23
C ARG A 99 -5.07 3.18 -9.19
N ASN A 100 -4.74 2.04 -8.59
CA ASN A 100 -5.60 1.34 -7.64
C ASN A 100 -7.06 1.22 -8.16
N ILE A 101 -7.21 0.72 -9.40
CA ILE A 101 -8.48 0.76 -10.13
C ILE A 101 -9.61 -0.08 -9.49
N THR A 102 -9.27 -0.88 -8.49
CA THR A 102 -10.18 -1.70 -7.68
C THR A 102 -10.65 -1.01 -6.40
N ASP A 103 -10.23 0.24 -6.14
CA ASP A 103 -10.46 1.00 -4.88
C ASP A 103 -10.09 0.19 -3.63
N GLU A 104 -8.94 -0.50 -3.66
CA GLU A 104 -8.45 -1.22 -2.48
C GLU A 104 -8.13 -0.23 -1.37
N ARG A 105 -8.63 -0.49 -0.16
CA ARG A 105 -8.38 0.35 1.01
C ARG A 105 -7.42 -0.34 1.95
N TYR A 106 -6.21 0.21 2.01
CA TYR A 106 -5.17 -0.29 2.88
C TYR A 106 -4.56 0.84 3.71
N LEU A 107 -3.90 0.50 4.81
CA LEU A 107 -3.06 1.43 5.55
C LEU A 107 -1.71 1.49 4.86
N GLU A 108 -1.27 2.65 4.40
CA GLU A 108 0.03 2.76 3.73
C GLU A 108 1.15 2.89 4.75
N GLU A 109 0.91 3.68 5.79
CA GLU A 109 1.86 3.91 6.87
C GLU A 109 1.20 3.64 8.24
N VAL A 110 1.93 2.96 9.10
CA VAL A 110 1.61 2.77 10.52
C VAL A 110 2.88 3.09 11.29
N ILE A 111 2.84 4.16 12.08
CA ILE A 111 3.93 4.60 12.96
C ILE A 111 3.59 4.12 14.38
N PRO A 112 4.31 3.14 14.93
CA PRO A 112 4.11 2.70 16.30
C PRO A 112 4.36 3.85 17.28
N ALA A 113 3.45 4.02 18.24
CA ALA A 113 3.54 5.02 19.29
C ALA A 113 3.27 4.35 20.66
N PRO A 114 4.09 3.36 21.04
CA PRO A 114 3.88 2.52 22.23
C PRO A 114 3.85 3.34 23.54
N GLU A 115 4.46 4.52 23.57
CA GLU A 115 4.41 5.44 24.71
C GLU A 115 2.98 5.90 25.00
N PHE A 116 2.13 5.98 23.98
CA PHE A 116 0.74 6.41 24.10
C PHE A 116 -0.26 5.25 24.13
N GLY A 117 0.20 4.00 23.98
CA GLY A 117 -0.67 2.83 23.93
C GLY A 117 -1.24 2.51 22.54
N GLY A 118 -0.63 3.00 21.45
CA GLY A 118 -1.20 2.82 20.11
C GLY A 118 -0.24 3.12 18.96
N SER A 119 -0.81 3.52 17.81
CA SER A 119 -0.08 3.87 16.58
C SER A 119 -0.76 5.04 15.87
N PHE A 120 0.02 5.83 15.13
CA PHE A 120 -0.51 6.76 14.13
C PHE A 120 -0.65 6.02 12.81
N ILE A 121 -1.81 6.12 12.16
CA ILE A 121 -2.13 5.38 10.93
C ILE A 121 -2.52 6.34 9.81
N HIS A 122 -2.01 6.07 8.61
CA HIS A 122 -2.34 6.82 7.41
C HIS A 122 -2.92 5.89 6.34
N PRO A 123 -4.13 6.17 5.83
CA PRO A 123 -4.71 5.40 4.74
C PRO A 123 -3.93 5.65 3.45
N GLY A 124 -3.81 4.60 2.63
CA GLY A 124 -3.24 4.72 1.29
C GLY A 124 -4.13 5.50 0.33
N ALA A 125 -3.55 5.84 -0.82
CA ALA A 125 -4.29 6.50 -1.89
C ALA A 125 -5.43 5.62 -2.43
N LYS A 126 -6.60 6.24 -2.62
CA LYS A 126 -7.74 5.61 -3.29
C LYS A 126 -7.51 5.48 -4.79
N ASP A 127 -8.49 4.92 -5.48
CA ASP A 127 -8.56 4.93 -6.94
C ASP A 127 -8.36 6.35 -7.50
N SER A 128 -7.57 6.46 -8.56
CA SER A 128 -7.32 7.73 -9.25
C SER A 128 -7.13 7.51 -10.73
N TYR A 129 -7.59 8.47 -11.53
CA TYR A 129 -7.62 8.37 -12.99
C TYR A 129 -7.15 9.68 -13.63
N GLY A 130 -6.57 9.58 -14.81
CA GLY A 130 -6.14 10.74 -15.57
C GLY A 130 -5.95 10.48 -17.05
N ILE A 131 -5.76 11.59 -17.77
CA ILE A 131 -5.52 11.62 -19.21
C ILE A 131 -4.33 12.53 -19.46
N ASP A 132 -3.33 12.01 -20.17
CA ASP A 132 -2.16 12.78 -20.61
C ASP A 132 -2.22 12.94 -22.13
N PHE A 133 -1.99 14.16 -22.63
CA PHE A 133 -1.86 14.46 -24.06
C PHE A 133 -0.46 14.99 -24.34
N ASN A 134 0.17 14.49 -25.40
CA ASN A 134 1.46 14.97 -25.88
C ASN A 134 1.40 15.31 -27.38
N TYR A 135 2.18 16.32 -27.78
CA TYR A 135 2.34 16.74 -29.18
C TYR A 135 3.82 17.02 -29.47
N ARG A 136 4.29 16.60 -30.64
CA ARG A 136 5.68 16.74 -31.10
C ARG A 136 5.72 17.62 -32.36
N PHE A 137 6.65 18.59 -32.37
CA PHE A 137 6.86 19.55 -33.45
C PHE A 137 8.05 19.19 -34.33
#